data_AF-A0A7L1ITC0-F1
#
_entry.id   AF-A0A7L1ITC0-F1
#
_cell.length_a   1.000
_cell.length_b   1.000
_cell.length_c   1.000
_cell.angle_alpha   90.00
_cell.angle_beta   90.00
_cell.angle_gamma   90.00
#
_symmetry.space_group_name_H-M   'P 1'
#
loop_
_entity.id
_entity.type
_entity.pdbx_description
1 polymer ?
#
loop_
_entity_poly.entity_id
_entity_poly.type
_entity_poly.pdbx_seq_one_letter_code
_entity_poly.pdbx_strand_id
1 'polypeptide(L)'
;IQKDADSSERVLMDMRWGLVPSWFKKDDPSKMQFNTSNCRSDTMLKKSSYKGALLQGKRCVVLADGFYEWQQQSGGKQPYFIYFPQTQEAADEEKEGEEEWRGWRLLTMAGIFDCWEPPAGGEMLYTYTIITVDASKDVSFIHHMPAILDGDEAIRKWLDFAEVPTQEAVKLIQPTENIVFHPVSTFVNSVRNDAPECLAPIELGAKKEVKATPSSKMMLGWLKNSQESSPQKKENDLPRWTSQFIHSPSPKKTSADILQQWLGKEGQPAAKKRKA
;
A
#
# COMPACT_ATOMS: atom_id res chain seq x y z
N ILE A 1 26.90 9.06 -15.50
CA ILE A 1 27.34 9.88 -14.33
C ILE A 1 28.64 10.55 -14.75
N GLN A 2 28.66 11.87 -14.81
CA GLN A 2 29.88 12.63 -15.16
C GLN A 2 30.95 12.32 -14.12
N LYS A 3 32.16 11.99 -14.56
CA LYS A 3 33.25 11.55 -13.67
C LYS A 3 33.88 12.70 -12.86
N ASP A 4 33.54 13.95 -13.20
CA ASP A 4 34.14 15.16 -12.66
C ASP A 4 33.13 16.05 -11.90
N ALA A 5 31.90 15.58 -11.67
CA ALA A 5 30.92 16.31 -10.87
C ALA A 5 31.29 16.21 -9.38
N ASP A 6 31.25 17.34 -8.67
CA ASP A 6 31.40 17.37 -7.21
C ASP A 6 30.33 16.47 -6.57
N SER A 7 30.68 15.69 -5.53
CA SER A 7 29.73 14.80 -4.84
C SER A 7 28.59 15.57 -4.17
N SER A 8 28.76 16.89 -4.00
CA SER A 8 27.74 17.80 -3.49
C SER A 8 26.68 18.19 -4.53
N GLU A 9 26.95 18.02 -5.84
CA GLU A 9 26.01 18.30 -6.90
C GLU A 9 24.86 17.27 -6.93
N ARG A 10 23.63 17.77 -7.04
CA ARG A 10 22.43 16.94 -7.06
C ARG A 10 21.98 16.73 -8.51
N VAL A 11 21.73 15.47 -8.88
CA VAL A 11 21.16 15.11 -10.19
C VAL A 11 19.72 14.67 -10.02
N LEU A 12 18.81 15.28 -10.78
CA LEU A 12 17.44 14.80 -10.91
C LEU A 12 17.38 13.78 -12.06
N MET A 13 16.85 12.59 -11.79
CA MET A 13 16.77 11.49 -12.75
C MET A 13 15.48 10.71 -12.55
N ASP A 14 14.82 10.37 -13.65
CA ASP A 14 13.72 9.43 -13.66
C ASP A 14 14.27 8.00 -13.50
N MET A 15 13.68 7.26 -12.56
CA MET A 15 14.05 5.88 -12.28
C MET A 15 12.79 5.04 -12.13
N ARG A 16 12.88 3.75 -12.42
CA ARG A 16 11.74 2.84 -12.22
C ARG A 16 11.60 2.45 -10.75
N TRP A 17 10.40 2.60 -10.20
CA TRP A 17 10.07 2.10 -8.87
C TRP A 17 9.95 0.56 -8.87
N GLY A 18 10.70 -0.08 -7.98
CA GLY A 18 10.89 -1.53 -7.94
C GLY A 18 12.31 -1.90 -8.35
N LEU A 19 13.21 -1.96 -7.36
CA LEU A 19 14.64 -2.18 -7.58
C LEU A 19 14.92 -3.51 -8.27
N VAL A 20 15.66 -3.46 -9.37
CA VAL A 20 16.19 -4.61 -10.11
C VAL A 20 17.67 -4.73 -9.76
N PRO A 21 18.08 -5.75 -8.99
CA PRO A 21 19.48 -5.88 -8.62
C PRO A 21 20.36 -6.10 -9.84
N SER A 22 21.53 -5.48 -9.87
CA SER A 22 22.55 -5.60 -10.92
C SER A 22 22.94 -7.05 -11.26
N TRP A 23 22.81 -7.97 -10.30
CA TRP A 23 23.09 -9.40 -10.51
C TRP A 23 21.94 -10.17 -11.18
N PHE A 24 20.75 -9.59 -11.35
CA PHE A 24 19.60 -10.26 -11.94
C PHE A 24 19.87 -10.64 -13.40
N LYS A 25 19.60 -11.90 -13.77
CA LYS A 25 20.05 -12.50 -15.06
C LYS A 25 18.92 -12.80 -16.05
N LYS A 26 17.67 -12.42 -15.79
CA LYS A 26 16.59 -12.61 -16.77
C LYS A 26 16.46 -11.35 -17.61
N ASP A 27 16.14 -11.51 -18.89
CA ASP A 27 16.03 -10.39 -19.85
C ASP A 27 14.87 -9.43 -19.57
N ASP A 28 13.94 -9.82 -18.70
CA ASP A 28 12.78 -9.02 -18.36
C ASP A 28 12.70 -8.86 -16.83
N PRO A 29 12.81 -7.64 -16.31
CA PRO A 29 12.62 -7.36 -14.89
C PRO A 29 11.27 -7.80 -14.30
N SER A 30 10.22 -7.90 -15.12
CA SER A 30 8.90 -8.38 -14.66
C SER A 30 8.94 -9.83 -14.15
N LYS A 31 9.97 -10.61 -14.55
CA LYS A 31 10.20 -11.98 -14.11
C LYS A 31 10.74 -12.10 -12.68
N MET A 32 11.00 -10.98 -12.01
CA MET A 32 11.33 -11.00 -10.59
C MET A 32 10.16 -11.50 -9.76
N GLN A 33 10.41 -12.50 -8.92
CA GLN A 33 9.38 -13.14 -8.08
C GLN A 33 9.17 -12.46 -6.72
N PHE A 34 9.97 -11.44 -6.40
CA PHE A 34 9.93 -10.75 -5.12
C PHE A 34 9.72 -9.25 -5.34
N ASN A 35 8.90 -8.63 -4.48
CA ASN A 35 8.60 -7.21 -4.53
C ASN A 35 9.74 -6.40 -3.89
N THR A 36 10.31 -5.49 -4.67
CA THR A 36 11.41 -4.59 -4.28
C THR A 36 11.00 -3.12 -4.31
N SER A 37 9.70 -2.83 -4.29
CA SER A 37 9.21 -1.45 -4.19
C SER A 37 9.62 -0.81 -2.86
N ASN A 38 9.67 -1.62 -1.80
CA ASN A 38 10.05 -1.20 -0.45
C ASN A 38 11.16 -2.08 0.15
N CYS A 39 11.96 -1.48 1.03
CA CYS A 39 13.04 -2.12 1.77
C CYS A 39 12.98 -1.72 3.25
N ARG A 40 12.74 -2.68 4.16
CA ARG A 40 12.75 -2.40 5.59
C ARG A 40 14.15 -2.01 6.09
N SER A 41 14.23 -0.98 6.91
CA SER A 41 15.47 -0.48 7.51
C SER A 41 16.23 -1.56 8.31
N ASP A 42 15.50 -2.43 9.02
CA ASP A 42 16.04 -3.53 9.84
C ASP A 42 16.79 -4.63 9.07
N THR A 43 16.58 -4.70 7.75
CA THR A 43 17.09 -5.78 6.88
C THR A 43 17.84 -5.27 5.65
N MET A 44 17.89 -3.95 5.40
CA MET A 44 18.55 -3.37 4.24
C MET A 44 20.05 -3.72 4.15
N LEU A 45 20.74 -3.82 5.29
CA LEU A 45 22.16 -4.21 5.37
C LEU A 45 22.40 -5.73 5.33
N LYS A 46 21.33 -6.54 5.35
CA LYS A 46 21.38 -8.01 5.38
C LYS A 46 20.99 -8.62 4.04
N LYS A 47 20.00 -8.05 3.35
CA LYS A 47 19.46 -8.57 2.09
C LYS A 47 20.39 -8.27 0.92
N SER A 48 20.69 -9.29 0.12
CA SER A 48 21.59 -9.20 -1.04
C SER A 48 21.12 -8.20 -2.11
N SER A 49 19.81 -8.02 -2.26
CA SER A 49 19.22 -7.06 -3.21
C SER A 49 19.56 -5.60 -2.90
N TYR A 50 19.89 -5.26 -1.65
CA TYR A 50 20.03 -3.86 -1.20
C TYR A 50 21.42 -3.56 -0.66
N LYS A 51 22.00 -4.49 0.11
CA LYS A 51 23.28 -4.31 0.80
C LYS A 51 24.39 -3.86 -0.15
N GLY A 52 24.53 -4.53 -1.30
CA GLY A 52 25.60 -4.24 -2.26
C GLY A 52 25.50 -2.81 -2.81
N ALA A 53 24.30 -2.42 -3.25
CA ALA A 53 24.04 -1.07 -3.76
C ALA A 53 24.25 0.01 -2.69
N LEU A 54 23.73 -0.21 -1.48
CA LEU A 54 23.87 0.73 -0.37
C LEU A 54 25.35 0.96 0.01
N LEU A 55 26.14 -0.12 0.10
CA LEU A 55 27.58 -0.04 0.40
C LEU A 55 28.40 0.62 -0.72
N GLN A 56 27.89 0.60 -1.95
CA GLN A 56 28.47 1.33 -3.10
C GLN A 56 28.04 2.80 -3.14
N GLY A 57 27.30 3.29 -2.14
CA GLY A 57 26.84 4.68 -2.12
C GLY A 57 25.65 4.98 -3.02
N LYS A 58 24.96 3.95 -3.54
CA LYS A 58 23.78 4.14 -4.42
C LYS A 58 22.53 4.52 -3.62
N ARG A 59 22.59 5.70 -3.01
CA ARG A 59 21.54 6.31 -2.19
C ARG A 59 20.85 7.38 -3.03
N CYS A 60 19.53 7.44 -2.99
CA CYS A 60 18.74 8.46 -3.67
C CYS A 60 17.69 9.04 -2.73
N VAL A 61 17.13 10.20 -3.11
CA VAL A 61 15.94 10.78 -2.47
C VAL A 61 14.80 10.68 -3.47
N VAL A 62 13.76 9.96 -3.08
CA VAL A 62 12.53 9.82 -3.86
C VAL A 62 11.62 10.99 -3.52
N LEU A 63 11.22 11.73 -4.55
CA LEU A 63 10.36 12.89 -4.43
C LEU A 63 8.89 12.50 -4.67
N ALA A 64 7.98 13.04 -3.88
CA ALA A 64 6.54 12.91 -4.08
C ALA A 64 5.81 14.10 -3.43
N ASP A 65 4.59 14.40 -3.87
CA ASP A 65 3.74 15.35 -3.14
C ASP A 65 3.36 14.81 -1.75
N GLY A 66 3.21 13.48 -1.65
CA GLY A 66 2.89 12.71 -0.47
C GLY A 66 2.77 11.23 -0.83
N PHE A 67 2.28 10.40 0.09
CA PHE A 67 2.00 8.99 -0.15
C PHE A 67 0.62 8.58 0.37
N TYR A 68 0.09 7.50 -0.17
CA TYR A 68 -1.20 6.94 0.24
C TYR A 68 -1.00 5.77 1.20
N GLU A 69 -1.88 5.65 2.19
CA GLU A 69 -1.95 4.48 3.06
C GLU A 69 -3.39 4.15 3.47
N TRP A 70 -3.69 2.87 3.67
CA TRP A 70 -5.05 2.38 3.85
C TRP A 70 -5.27 1.86 5.28
N GLN A 71 -6.06 2.60 6.05
CA GLN A 71 -6.48 2.18 7.38
C GLN A 71 -7.55 1.09 7.30
N GLN A 72 -7.34 -0.03 7.98
CA GLN A 72 -8.36 -1.06 8.13
C GLN A 72 -9.49 -0.59 9.05
N GLN A 73 -10.73 -0.72 8.60
CA GLN A 73 -11.95 -0.39 9.34
C GLN A 73 -12.98 -1.53 9.22
N SER A 74 -14.04 -1.50 10.01
CA SER A 74 -15.07 -2.56 10.06
C SER A 74 -15.82 -2.78 8.73
N GLY A 75 -15.85 -1.77 7.86
CA GLY A 75 -16.54 -1.81 6.56
C GLY A 75 -15.63 -1.82 5.33
N GLY A 76 -14.31 -1.95 5.51
CA GLY A 76 -13.35 -1.90 4.40
C GLY A 76 -12.08 -1.14 4.79
N LYS A 77 -11.41 -0.56 3.78
CA LYS A 77 -10.20 0.23 3.97
C LYS A 77 -10.46 1.70 3.63
N GLN A 78 -10.09 2.60 4.53
CA GLN A 78 -10.13 4.05 4.30
C GLN A 78 -8.75 4.53 3.83
N PRO A 79 -8.61 5.04 2.60
CA PRO A 79 -7.36 5.65 2.16
C PRO A 79 -7.12 7.02 2.81
N TYR A 80 -5.88 7.30 3.14
CA TYR A 80 -5.38 8.59 3.59
C TYR A 80 -4.26 9.04 2.67
N PHE A 81 -4.16 10.35 2.46
CA PHE A 81 -3.00 10.98 1.85
C PHE A 81 -2.15 11.61 2.96
N ILE A 82 -0.85 11.29 2.99
CA ILE A 82 0.11 11.65 4.04
C ILE A 82 1.26 12.44 3.39
N TYR A 83 1.58 13.61 3.96
CA TYR A 83 2.50 14.58 3.36
C TYR A 83 3.16 15.45 4.44
N PHE A 84 4.18 16.24 4.09
CA PHE A 84 4.73 17.24 5.01
C PHE A 84 3.71 18.34 5.32
N PRO A 85 3.75 18.96 6.51
CA PRO A 85 3.03 20.21 6.74
C PRO A 85 3.42 21.25 5.69
N GLN A 86 2.43 21.89 5.10
CA GLN A 86 2.59 22.92 4.08
C GLN A 86 2.52 24.30 4.73
N THR A 87 3.36 25.24 4.30
CA THR A 87 3.30 26.63 4.76
C THR A 87 2.07 27.32 4.14
N GLN A 88 1.40 28.18 4.91
CA GLN A 88 0.26 28.97 4.42
C GLN A 88 0.68 30.23 3.67
N GLU A 89 1.98 30.47 3.52
CA GLU A 89 2.51 31.61 2.79
C GLU A 89 2.27 31.37 1.30
N ALA A 90 1.08 31.78 0.88
CA ALA A 90 0.66 31.84 -0.49
C ALA A 90 1.72 32.57 -1.32
N ALA A 91 1.81 32.16 -2.57
CA ALA A 91 2.60 32.72 -3.66
C ALA A 91 2.21 34.16 -4.04
N ASP A 92 1.74 34.96 -3.08
CA ASP A 92 1.34 36.33 -3.25
C ASP A 92 2.50 37.23 -2.84
N GLU A 93 3.07 37.88 -3.86
CA GLU A 93 4.27 38.73 -3.88
C GLU A 93 5.58 37.96 -4.12
N GLU A 94 5.98 37.91 -5.40
CA GLU A 94 7.38 37.77 -5.81
C GLU A 94 8.18 38.87 -5.11
N LYS A 95 8.73 38.59 -3.93
CA LYS A 95 9.76 39.44 -3.34
C LYS A 95 11.03 39.21 -4.15
N GLU A 96 11.37 40.17 -5.00
CA GLU A 96 12.65 40.20 -5.71
C GLU A 96 13.80 39.95 -4.72
N GLY A 97 14.51 38.83 -4.88
CA GLY A 97 15.71 38.49 -4.12
C GLY A 97 15.63 37.29 -3.18
N GLU A 98 14.48 36.63 -3.04
CA GLU A 98 14.39 35.36 -2.28
C GLU A 98 14.46 34.16 -3.25
N GLU A 99 15.59 33.42 -3.23
CA GLU A 99 15.82 32.21 -4.04
C GLU A 99 15.12 30.95 -3.50
N GLU A 100 14.37 31.07 -2.40
CA GLU A 100 13.72 29.93 -1.74
C GLU A 100 12.40 29.53 -2.42
N TRP A 101 12.25 28.24 -2.70
CA TRP A 101 11.03 27.67 -3.27
C TRP A 101 9.83 27.84 -2.32
N ARG A 102 8.81 28.58 -2.77
CA ARG A 102 7.55 28.82 -2.03
C ARG A 102 6.39 27.91 -2.42
N GLY A 103 6.62 26.93 -3.30
CA GLY A 103 5.58 26.02 -3.74
C GLY A 103 5.31 24.89 -2.76
N TRP A 104 4.64 23.83 -3.24
CA TRP A 104 4.40 22.63 -2.44
C TRP A 104 5.71 22.07 -1.90
N ARG A 105 5.75 21.81 -0.59
CA ARG A 105 6.87 21.16 0.08
C ARG A 105 6.82 19.67 -0.21
N LEU A 106 7.64 19.23 -1.16
CA LEU A 106 7.74 17.84 -1.56
C LEU A 106 8.21 16.94 -0.41
N LEU A 107 7.59 15.76 -0.33
CA LEU A 107 8.05 14.68 0.51
C LEU A 107 9.36 14.09 -0.04
N THR A 108 10.34 13.95 0.83
CA THR A 108 11.70 13.50 0.51
C THR A 108 11.96 12.18 1.21
N MET A 109 11.84 11.07 0.48
CA MET A 109 11.95 9.72 1.05
C MET A 109 13.31 9.11 0.73
N ALA A 110 13.98 8.54 1.73
CA ALA A 110 15.24 7.84 1.53
C ALA A 110 15.03 6.58 0.67
N GLY A 111 15.77 6.51 -0.44
CA GLY A 111 15.78 5.37 -1.35
C GLY A 111 17.17 4.77 -1.54
N ILE A 112 17.18 3.54 -2.04
CA ILE A 112 18.38 2.87 -2.57
C ILE A 112 18.09 2.62 -4.04
N PHE A 113 19.06 2.92 -4.91
CA PHE A 113 18.95 2.60 -6.32
C PHE A 113 19.97 1.53 -6.75
N ASP A 114 19.69 0.83 -7.83
CA ASP A 114 20.68 0.00 -8.52
C ASP A 114 20.57 0.18 -10.03
N CYS A 115 21.68 -0.14 -10.72
CA CYS A 115 21.79 -0.06 -12.16
C CYS A 115 21.83 -1.48 -12.72
N TRP A 116 20.89 -1.81 -13.58
CA TRP A 116 20.77 -3.13 -14.17
C TRP A 116 20.96 -3.07 -15.68
N GLU A 117 21.94 -3.82 -16.18
CA GLU A 117 22.18 -3.99 -17.61
C GLU A 117 21.45 -5.24 -18.12
N PRO A 118 20.58 -5.11 -19.14
CA PRO A 118 19.89 -6.26 -19.73
C PRO A 118 20.89 -7.29 -20.29
N PRO A 119 20.79 -8.58 -19.93
CA PRO A 119 21.69 -9.62 -20.45
C PRO A 119 21.67 -9.78 -21.97
N ALA A 120 20.50 -9.53 -22.59
CA ALA A 120 20.33 -9.54 -24.04
C ALA A 120 20.90 -8.28 -24.75
N GLY A 121 21.49 -7.34 -24.00
CA GLY A 121 21.85 -6.02 -24.47
C GLY A 121 20.68 -5.04 -24.43
N GLY A 122 20.99 -3.74 -24.35
CA GLY A 122 20.00 -2.67 -24.25
C GLY A 122 20.49 -1.51 -23.40
N GLU A 123 19.60 -0.56 -23.14
CA GLU A 123 19.89 0.56 -22.24
C GLU A 123 19.96 0.10 -20.79
N MET A 124 20.90 0.68 -20.05
CA MET A 124 21.03 0.45 -18.61
C MET A 124 19.81 1.01 -17.88
N LEU A 125 19.19 0.18 -17.06
CA LEU A 125 18.00 0.56 -16.31
C LEU A 125 18.36 1.03 -14.90
N TYR A 126 17.94 2.24 -14.56
CA TYR A 126 18.01 2.76 -13.19
C TYR A 126 16.71 2.45 -12.46
N THR A 127 16.83 1.79 -11.31
CA THR A 127 15.67 1.36 -10.52
C THR A 127 15.89 1.63 -9.05
N TYR A 128 14.82 1.90 -8.31
CA TYR A 128 14.92 2.24 -6.88
C TYR A 128 13.90 1.50 -6.01
N THR A 129 14.22 1.47 -4.72
CA THR A 129 13.35 1.01 -3.63
C THR A 129 13.24 2.11 -2.58
N ILE A 130 12.07 2.25 -1.95
CA ILE A 130 11.86 3.18 -0.83
C ILE A 130 12.21 2.46 0.46
N ILE A 131 13.03 3.07 1.32
CA ILE A 131 13.32 2.52 2.63
C ILE A 131 12.10 2.76 3.54
N THR A 132 11.68 1.72 4.28
CA THR A 132 10.59 1.82 5.24
C THR A 132 11.07 1.60 6.68
N VAL A 133 10.45 2.31 7.60
CA VAL A 133 10.66 2.25 9.05
C VAL A 133 9.34 1.92 9.75
N ASP A 134 9.39 1.66 11.06
CA ASP A 134 8.16 1.56 11.85
C ASP A 134 7.40 2.89 11.82
N ALA A 135 6.06 2.82 11.88
CA ALA A 135 5.24 4.02 11.89
C ALA A 135 5.46 4.86 13.15
N SER A 136 5.41 6.20 13.01
CA SER A 136 5.36 7.10 14.15
C SER A 136 4.01 7.01 14.87
N LYS A 137 3.92 7.58 16.08
CA LYS A 137 2.71 7.49 16.92
C LYS A 137 1.49 8.09 16.24
N ASP A 138 1.67 9.21 15.53
CA ASP A 138 0.60 9.98 14.88
C ASP A 138 -0.09 9.21 13.74
N VAL A 139 0.64 8.29 13.10
CA VAL A 139 0.13 7.41 12.06
C VAL A 139 0.17 5.93 12.48
N SER A 140 0.13 5.65 13.78
CA SER A 140 0.22 4.27 14.32
C SER A 140 -0.87 3.29 13.82
N PHE A 141 -1.88 3.80 13.12
CA PHE A 141 -2.84 2.98 12.39
C PHE A 141 -2.25 2.25 11.16
N ILE A 142 -1.03 2.58 10.76
CA ILE A 142 -0.26 1.95 9.68
C ILE A 142 0.92 1.17 10.28
N HIS A 143 1.33 0.07 9.64
CA HIS A 143 2.45 -0.74 10.16
C HIS A 143 3.81 -0.10 9.91
N HIS A 144 3.99 0.50 8.73
CA HIS A 144 5.26 1.08 8.28
C HIS A 144 5.03 2.38 7.53
N MET A 145 6.02 3.26 7.60
CA MET A 145 6.07 4.50 6.83
C MET A 145 7.37 4.58 6.04
N PRO A 146 7.43 5.39 4.95
CA PRO A 146 8.70 5.73 4.32
C PRO A 146 9.67 6.37 5.33
N ALA A 147 10.96 6.09 5.19
CA ALA A 147 11.99 6.83 5.89
C ALA A 147 12.10 8.23 5.27
N ILE A 148 11.53 9.22 5.95
CA ILE A 148 11.46 10.61 5.46
C ILE A 148 12.70 11.37 5.92
N LEU A 149 13.35 12.06 4.98
CA LEU A 149 14.51 12.91 5.21
C LEU A 149 14.04 14.36 5.33
N ASP A 150 13.83 14.80 6.57
CA ASP A 150 13.33 16.14 6.86
C ASP A 150 14.45 17.18 6.82
N GLY A 151 14.41 18.06 5.81
CA GLY A 151 15.31 19.20 5.66
C GLY A 151 16.58 18.93 4.84
N ASP A 152 17.20 20.02 4.37
CA ASP A 152 18.33 19.97 3.44
C ASP A 152 19.57 19.26 4.01
N GLU A 153 19.81 19.36 5.31
CA GLU A 153 20.95 18.69 5.93
C GLU A 153 20.81 17.16 5.88
N ALA A 154 19.61 16.63 6.15
CA ALA A 154 19.33 15.20 6.07
C ALA A 154 19.45 14.70 4.63
N ILE A 155 18.89 15.45 3.68
CA ILE A 155 19.00 15.17 2.24
C ILE A 155 20.46 15.16 1.80
N ARG A 156 21.24 16.19 2.15
CA ARG A 156 22.66 16.29 1.80
C ARG A 156 23.45 15.12 2.37
N LYS A 157 23.32 14.85 3.68
CA LYS A 157 24.04 13.74 4.33
C LYS A 157 23.65 12.38 3.74
N TRP A 158 22.40 12.22 3.31
CA TRP A 158 21.97 11.00 2.65
C TRP A 158 22.54 10.88 1.23
N LEU A 159 22.57 11.94 0.43
CA LEU A 159 23.06 11.89 -0.95
C LEU A 159 24.59 11.84 -1.06
N ASP A 160 25.30 12.50 -0.16
CA ASP A 160 26.75 12.66 -0.20
C ASP A 160 27.48 11.38 0.24
N PHE A 161 27.55 10.42 -0.68
CA PHE A 161 28.16 9.11 -0.42
C PHE A 161 29.69 9.14 -0.39
N ALA A 162 30.31 10.21 -0.91
CA ALA A 162 31.75 10.39 -0.87
C ALA A 162 32.20 10.77 0.55
N GLU A 163 31.52 11.73 1.18
CA GLU A 163 31.90 12.25 2.49
C GLU A 163 31.15 11.61 3.65
N VAL A 164 29.96 11.03 3.42
CA VAL A 164 29.15 10.39 4.47
C VAL A 164 29.17 8.87 4.33
N PRO A 165 29.92 8.16 5.20
CA PRO A 165 29.95 6.71 5.23
C PRO A 165 28.57 6.11 5.46
N THR A 166 28.37 4.89 4.94
CA THR A 166 27.08 4.19 5.07
C THR A 166 26.61 4.10 6.52
N GLN A 167 27.52 3.84 7.47
CA GLN A 167 27.21 3.71 8.90
C GLN A 167 26.65 5.00 9.52
N GLU A 168 27.05 6.17 9.02
CA GLU A 168 26.51 7.45 9.45
C GLU A 168 25.20 7.77 8.72
N ALA A 169 25.14 7.51 7.41
CA ALA A 169 23.93 7.75 6.62
C ALA A 169 22.72 6.95 7.13
N VAL A 170 22.91 5.69 7.54
CA VAL A 170 21.81 4.86 8.05
C VAL A 170 21.23 5.36 9.38
N LYS A 171 21.92 6.23 10.11
CA LYS A 171 21.38 6.85 11.34
C LYS A 171 20.28 7.87 11.04
N LEU A 172 20.20 8.35 9.81
CA LEU A 172 19.12 9.23 9.34
C LEU A 172 17.81 8.47 9.13
N ILE A 173 17.86 7.13 9.06
CA ILE A 173 16.73 6.27 8.73
C ILE A 173 15.94 5.96 10.00
N GLN A 174 15.02 6.85 10.34
CA GLN A 174 14.17 6.76 11.51
C GLN A 174 12.75 7.28 11.21
N PRO A 175 11.74 6.91 12.02
CA PRO A 175 10.40 7.49 11.91
C PRO A 175 10.44 9.00 12.15
N THR A 176 9.53 9.73 11.51
CA THR A 176 9.32 11.17 11.77
C THR A 176 7.88 11.42 12.23
N GLU A 177 7.73 12.42 13.08
CA GLU A 177 6.43 12.95 13.52
C GLU A 177 6.04 14.21 12.72
N ASN A 178 6.95 14.76 11.90
CA ASN A 178 6.67 15.95 11.09
C ASN A 178 5.88 15.61 9.81
N ILE A 179 4.67 15.07 9.99
CA ILE A 179 3.77 14.69 8.90
C ILE A 179 2.34 15.08 9.26
N VAL A 180 1.54 15.35 8.24
CA VAL A 180 0.09 15.53 8.36
C VAL A 180 -0.61 14.62 7.36
N PHE A 181 -1.90 14.36 7.60
CA PHE A 181 -2.69 13.51 6.73
C PHE A 181 -4.15 13.88 6.75
N HIS A 182 -4.86 13.52 5.69
CA HIS A 182 -6.31 13.64 5.60
C HIS A 182 -6.91 12.45 4.84
N PRO A 183 -8.17 12.07 5.13
CA PRO A 183 -8.84 11.00 4.40
C PRO A 183 -9.14 11.44 2.97
N VAL A 184 -9.00 10.51 2.03
CA VAL A 184 -9.32 10.72 0.61
C VAL A 184 -10.38 9.74 0.12
N SER A 185 -10.88 9.96 -1.09
CA SER A 185 -11.87 9.09 -1.72
C SER A 185 -11.27 7.73 -2.09
N THR A 186 -12.09 6.68 -2.09
CA THR A 186 -11.72 5.36 -2.66
C THR A 186 -11.46 5.39 -4.16
N PHE A 187 -11.68 6.54 -4.81
CA PHE A 187 -11.28 6.81 -6.18
C PHE A 187 -9.79 6.48 -6.42
N VAL A 188 -8.91 6.75 -5.44
CA VAL A 188 -7.47 6.44 -5.56
C VAL A 188 -7.13 4.95 -5.64
N ASN A 189 -8.07 4.05 -5.30
CA ASN A 189 -7.82 2.60 -5.30
C ASN A 189 -7.55 2.02 -6.69
N SER A 190 -7.95 2.72 -7.75
CA SER A 190 -7.70 2.31 -9.13
C SER A 190 -6.49 3.06 -9.68
N VAL A 191 -5.44 2.32 -10.01
CA VAL A 191 -4.20 2.87 -10.62
C VAL A 191 -4.41 3.55 -11.98
N ARG A 192 -5.60 3.42 -12.58
CA ARG A 192 -5.97 4.13 -13.82
C ARG A 192 -6.43 5.56 -13.58
N ASN A 193 -6.65 5.93 -12.32
CA ASN A 193 -7.14 7.24 -11.95
C ASN A 193 -5.94 8.13 -11.64
N ASP A 194 -5.72 9.11 -12.49
CA ASP A 194 -4.68 10.12 -12.38
C ASP A 194 -5.33 11.51 -12.49
N ALA A 195 -5.84 12.01 -11.37
CA ALA A 195 -6.60 13.25 -11.31
C ALA A 195 -6.54 13.87 -9.89
N PRO A 196 -6.78 15.18 -9.73
CA PRO A 196 -6.72 15.87 -8.43
C PRO A 196 -7.61 15.25 -7.34
N GLU A 197 -8.70 14.58 -7.72
CA GLU A 197 -9.62 13.87 -6.82
C GLU A 197 -8.96 12.71 -6.05
N CYS A 198 -7.80 12.21 -6.51
CA CYS A 198 -7.04 11.18 -5.80
C CYS A 198 -6.51 11.67 -4.45
N LEU A 199 -6.17 12.97 -4.35
CA LEU A 199 -5.63 13.60 -3.14
C LEU A 199 -6.58 14.62 -2.51
N ALA A 200 -7.79 14.80 -3.07
CA ALA A 200 -8.75 15.75 -2.52
C ALA A 200 -9.26 15.26 -1.15
N PRO A 201 -9.23 16.11 -0.09
CA PRO A 201 -9.76 15.76 1.21
C PRO A 201 -11.27 15.44 1.15
N ILE A 202 -11.70 14.45 1.94
CA ILE A 202 -13.12 14.13 2.11
C ILE A 202 -13.55 14.26 3.56
N GLU A 203 -14.85 14.48 3.80
CA GLU A 203 -15.43 14.33 5.13
C GLU A 203 -15.85 12.88 5.38
N LEU A 204 -15.34 12.29 6.46
CA LEU A 204 -15.74 10.95 6.88
C LEU A 204 -17.18 10.98 7.42
N GLY A 205 -18.03 10.07 6.95
CA GLY A 205 -19.40 9.92 7.43
C GLY A 205 -20.44 10.82 6.75
N ALA A 206 -20.04 11.65 5.78
CA ALA A 206 -20.98 12.30 4.88
C ALA A 206 -21.75 11.22 4.09
N LYS A 207 -23.01 10.96 4.47
CA LYS A 207 -23.89 10.10 3.70
C LYS A 207 -24.03 10.74 2.32
N LYS A 208 -23.40 10.15 1.29
CA LYS A 208 -23.74 10.49 -0.10
C LYS A 208 -25.23 10.29 -0.25
N GLU A 209 -25.97 11.37 -0.45
CA GLU A 209 -27.31 11.26 -1.02
C GLU A 209 -27.16 10.53 -2.36
N VAL A 210 -27.56 9.27 -2.39
CA VAL A 210 -27.62 8.52 -3.63
C VAL A 210 -28.72 9.17 -4.45
N LYS A 211 -28.37 10.09 -5.34
CA LYS A 211 -29.28 10.53 -6.40
C LYS A 211 -29.59 9.28 -7.22
N ALA A 212 -30.81 8.78 -7.05
CA ALA A 212 -31.28 7.58 -7.72
C ALA A 212 -31.08 7.72 -9.23
N THR A 213 -30.23 6.86 -9.79
CA THR A 213 -30.04 6.79 -11.24
C THR A 213 -31.32 6.24 -11.89
N PRO A 214 -31.59 6.54 -13.18
CA PRO A 214 -32.74 5.97 -13.88
C PRO A 214 -32.78 4.43 -13.80
N SER A 215 -31.60 3.80 -13.82
CA SER A 215 -31.41 2.36 -13.65
C SER A 215 -31.70 1.87 -12.22
N SER A 216 -31.36 2.63 -11.17
CA SER A 216 -31.74 2.25 -9.80
C SER A 216 -33.25 2.39 -9.57
N LYS A 217 -33.91 3.38 -10.18
CA LYS A 217 -35.36 3.54 -10.16
C LYS A 217 -36.07 2.40 -10.90
N MET A 218 -35.54 1.96 -12.04
CA MET A 218 -36.07 0.81 -12.78
C MET A 218 -35.94 -0.51 -11.99
N MET A 219 -34.79 -0.77 -11.37
CA MET A 219 -34.60 -1.94 -10.51
C MET A 219 -35.57 -1.95 -9.32
N LEU A 220 -35.76 -0.80 -8.66
CA LEU A 220 -36.73 -0.65 -7.57
C LEU A 220 -38.18 -0.84 -8.05
N GLY A 221 -38.52 -0.35 -9.25
CA GLY A 221 -39.83 -0.56 -9.86
C GLY A 221 -40.09 -2.03 -10.23
N TRP A 222 -39.08 -2.72 -10.76
CA TRP A 222 -39.17 -4.15 -11.10
C TRP A 222 -39.35 -5.03 -9.85
N LEU A 223 -38.58 -4.77 -8.80
CA LEU A 223 -38.73 -5.46 -7.49
C LEU A 223 -40.12 -5.27 -6.89
N LYS A 224 -40.67 -4.05 -6.98
CA LYS A 224 -42.01 -3.75 -6.46
C LYS A 224 -43.11 -4.46 -7.25
N ASN A 225 -42.98 -4.52 -8.57
CA ASN A 225 -43.95 -5.23 -9.42
C ASN A 225 -43.83 -6.75 -9.33
N SER A 226 -42.66 -7.29 -8.95
CA SER A 226 -42.46 -8.74 -8.78
C SER A 226 -43.16 -9.31 -7.53
N GLN A 227 -43.62 -8.45 -6.61
CA GLN A 227 -44.38 -8.88 -5.43
C GLN A 227 -45.91 -8.87 -5.64
N GLU A 228 -46.42 -8.27 -6.70
CA GLU A 228 -47.88 -8.14 -6.93
C GLU A 228 -48.48 -9.19 -7.89
N SER A 229 -47.68 -10.04 -8.52
CA SER A 229 -48.19 -11.09 -9.41
C SER A 229 -48.04 -12.49 -8.81
N SER A 230 -48.97 -12.87 -7.93
CA SER A 230 -49.26 -14.27 -7.60
C SER A 230 -50.78 -14.46 -7.55
N PRO A 231 -51.41 -15.15 -8.53
CA PRO A 231 -52.84 -15.40 -8.48
C PRO A 231 -53.16 -16.42 -7.38
N GLN A 232 -54.09 -16.06 -6.49
CA GLN A 232 -54.73 -16.99 -5.56
C GLN A 232 -55.40 -18.14 -6.35
N LYS A 233 -54.91 -19.36 -6.19
CA LYS A 233 -55.62 -20.56 -6.64
C LYS A 233 -56.56 -21.04 -5.54
N LYS A 234 -57.85 -21.07 -5.87
CA LYS A 234 -58.94 -21.64 -5.08
C LYS A 234 -58.77 -23.14 -4.85
N GLU A 235 -59.21 -23.54 -3.67
CA GLU A 235 -59.32 -24.88 -3.11
C GLU A 235 -60.42 -25.70 -3.82
N ASN A 236 -60.07 -26.87 -4.36
CA ASN A 236 -60.86 -28.13 -4.40
C ASN A 236 -60.27 -29.06 -5.47
N ASP A 237 -59.55 -30.09 -5.02
CA ASP A 237 -59.71 -31.50 -5.43
C ASP A 237 -58.51 -32.31 -4.91
N LEU A 238 -58.78 -33.22 -3.97
CA LEU A 238 -57.87 -34.27 -3.51
C LEU A 238 -58.24 -35.59 -4.19
N PRO A 239 -57.27 -36.50 -4.37
CA PRO A 239 -57.44 -37.83 -3.80
C PRO A 239 -56.41 -38.16 -2.72
N ARG A 240 -56.91 -38.84 -1.69
CA ARG A 240 -56.24 -39.32 -0.47
C ARG A 240 -55.08 -40.27 -0.75
N TRP A 241 -54.02 -40.15 0.07
CA TRP A 241 -53.50 -41.30 0.83
C TRP A 241 -52.88 -40.86 2.18
N THR A 242 -52.74 -41.81 3.07
CA THR A 242 -52.95 -41.71 4.53
C THR A 242 -51.72 -41.34 5.37
N SER A 243 -52.00 -40.55 6.42
CA SER A 243 -51.60 -40.69 7.84
C SER A 243 -50.16 -41.11 8.19
N GLN A 244 -49.43 -40.27 8.93
CA GLN A 244 -49.28 -40.39 10.39
C GLN A 244 -48.15 -39.48 10.94
N PHE A 245 -48.43 -38.94 12.13
CA PHE A 245 -47.56 -38.30 13.13
C PHE A 245 -47.31 -36.78 13.09
N ILE A 246 -47.66 -36.19 14.24
CA ILE A 246 -47.62 -34.78 14.64
C ILE A 246 -46.58 -34.65 15.78
N HIS A 247 -45.79 -33.55 15.77
CA HIS A 247 -45.44 -32.64 16.89
C HIS A 247 -43.96 -32.19 16.93
N SER A 248 -43.74 -30.92 16.51
CA SER A 248 -43.10 -29.77 17.19
C SER A 248 -41.64 -29.88 17.76
N PRO A 249 -41.04 -28.79 18.28
CA PRO A 249 -40.13 -27.88 17.56
C PRO A 249 -38.67 -27.92 18.07
N SER A 250 -37.69 -27.57 17.23
CA SER A 250 -36.27 -27.48 17.60
C SER A 250 -35.85 -26.06 18.05
N PRO A 251 -35.13 -25.89 19.18
CA PRO A 251 -34.62 -24.60 19.60
C PRO A 251 -33.27 -24.25 18.95
N LYS A 252 -33.04 -22.95 18.83
CA LYS A 252 -31.89 -22.26 18.23
C LYS A 252 -30.60 -22.55 19.01
N LYS A 253 -29.48 -22.79 18.31
CA LYS A 253 -28.12 -22.88 18.89
C LYS A 253 -27.31 -21.64 18.55
N THR A 254 -26.61 -21.10 19.55
CA THR A 254 -25.73 -19.92 19.48
C THR A 254 -24.26 -20.30 19.25
N SER A 255 -23.48 -19.33 18.78
CA SER A 255 -22.13 -19.42 18.18
C SER A 255 -20.97 -19.77 19.11
N ALA A 256 -21.21 -20.44 20.25
CA ALA A 256 -20.16 -20.86 21.19
C ALA A 256 -19.80 -22.36 21.11
N ASP A 257 -20.58 -23.17 20.38
CA ASP A 257 -20.39 -24.64 20.33
C ASP A 257 -19.59 -25.17 19.13
N ILE A 258 -19.16 -24.29 18.21
CA ILE A 258 -18.46 -24.70 16.97
C ILE A 258 -16.92 -24.74 17.17
N LEU A 259 -16.41 -24.24 18.30
CA LEU A 259 -14.97 -24.06 18.56
C LEU A 259 -14.29 -25.18 19.36
N GLN A 260 -14.92 -26.35 19.53
CA GLN A 260 -14.34 -27.51 20.23
C GLN A 260 -14.23 -28.78 19.37
N GLN A 261 -14.57 -28.73 18.08
CA GLN A 261 -14.59 -29.92 17.22
C GLN A 261 -13.34 -30.10 16.33
N TRP A 262 -12.35 -29.20 16.40
CA TRP A 262 -11.16 -29.23 15.51
C TRP A 262 -9.80 -29.44 16.21
N LEU A 263 -9.76 -29.62 17.53
CA LEU A 263 -8.49 -29.73 18.30
C LEU A 263 -8.24 -31.08 18.99
N GLY A 264 -8.82 -32.18 18.53
CA GLY A 264 -8.50 -33.47 19.13
C GLY A 264 -8.81 -34.65 18.24
N LYS A 265 -7.78 -35.19 17.57
CA LYS A 265 -7.55 -36.63 17.38
C LYS A 265 -6.29 -36.87 16.52
N GLU A 266 -5.16 -37.03 17.18
CA GLU A 266 -4.10 -37.94 16.73
C GLU A 266 -4.44 -39.38 17.18
N GLY A 267 -4.06 -40.37 16.37
CA GLY A 267 -4.10 -41.78 16.75
C GLY A 267 -3.53 -42.69 15.65
N GLN A 268 -2.33 -43.24 15.89
CA GLN A 268 -1.74 -44.38 15.15
C GLN A 268 -2.57 -45.67 15.37
N PRO A 269 -2.33 -46.74 14.57
CA PRO A 269 -1.53 -47.85 15.15
C PRO A 269 -0.67 -48.72 14.19
N ALA A 270 0.43 -49.21 14.78
CA ALA A 270 0.98 -50.58 14.83
C ALA A 270 1.46 -51.41 13.60
N ALA A 271 2.66 -51.97 13.83
CA ALA A 271 3.52 -52.87 13.08
C ALA A 271 2.99 -54.26 12.66
N LYS A 272 3.59 -54.82 11.60
CA LYS A 272 3.75 -56.28 11.36
C LYS A 272 5.15 -56.62 10.81
N LYS A 273 5.59 -57.83 11.17
CA LYS A 273 6.96 -58.39 11.16
C LYS A 273 7.51 -58.85 9.80
N ARG A 274 8.85 -58.91 9.78
CA ARG A 274 9.84 -59.49 8.82
C ARG A 274 9.52 -60.87 8.21
N LYS A 275 10.14 -61.14 7.04
CA LYS A 275 10.89 -62.39 6.74
C LYS A 275 11.99 -62.17 5.69
N ALA A 276 13.13 -62.84 5.96
CA ALA A 276 14.33 -63.13 5.17
C ALA A 276 15.09 -61.97 4.53
#